data_AF-A0A317H7P2-F1
#
_entry.id   AF-A0A317H7P2-F1
#
_cell.length_a   1.000
_cell.length_b   1.000
_cell.length_c   1.000
_cell.angle_alpha   90.00
_cell.angle_beta   90.00
_cell.angle_gamma   90.00
#
_symmetry.space_group_name_H-M   'P 1'
#
loop_
_entity.id
_entity.type
_entity.pdbx_description
1 polymer ?
#
loop_
_entity_poly.entity_id
_entity_poly.type
_entity_poly.pdbx_seq_one_letter_code
_entity_poly.pdbx_strand_id
1 'polypeptide(L)'
;MGAVAFVVLVLLLIVLVFGICIGLFLAWVWRRRRHPEPPPPPPPPPCPPYKIPDQLGEADLTAQISVRLVGTTANGVPLATPAGTPPPNKVIWVDHGNEVLVHLDSTTVRILDRMVLVSVDLETDQTGRTPLVCSFAVSGAGELGGLIATTDELPRGPGTLASAWGQQLQTAVWSTLMGLVNDHASERSLTPRALSASAGTLSLQAGAALTSASGGAA
;
A
#
# COMPACT_ATOMS: atom_id res chain seq x y z
N MET A 1 -50.66 -17.79 -77.37
CA MET A 1 -50.00 -16.52 -76.95
C MET A 1 -49.77 -16.38 -75.43
N GLY A 2 -50.25 -17.30 -74.57
CA GLY A 2 -50.11 -17.14 -73.10
C GLY A 2 -48.75 -17.47 -72.48
N ALA A 3 -48.03 -18.48 -72.99
CA ALA A 3 -46.79 -18.95 -72.34
C ALA A 3 -45.61 -17.97 -72.47
N VAL A 4 -45.43 -17.36 -73.65
CA VAL A 4 -44.33 -16.42 -73.90
C VAL A 4 -44.54 -15.12 -73.11
N ALA A 5 -45.77 -14.62 -73.05
CA ALA A 5 -46.10 -13.44 -72.24
C ALA A 5 -45.87 -13.68 -70.74
N PHE A 6 -46.18 -14.88 -70.25
CA PHE A 6 -45.92 -15.27 -68.86
C PHE A 6 -44.43 -15.33 -68.54
N VAL A 7 -43.61 -15.92 -69.42
CA VAL A 7 -42.15 -15.98 -69.24
C VAL A 7 -41.51 -14.59 -69.23
N VAL A 8 -41.96 -13.69 -70.12
CA VAL A 8 -41.48 -12.30 -70.17
C VAL A 8 -41.86 -11.53 -68.90
N LEU A 9 -43.09 -11.71 -68.39
CA LEU A 9 -43.54 -11.09 -67.15
C LEU A 9 -42.70 -11.56 -65.95
N VAL A 10 -42.40 -12.87 -65.86
CA VAL A 10 -41.58 -13.45 -64.79
C VAL A 10 -40.15 -12.92 -64.85
N LEU A 11 -39.55 -12.80 -66.04
CA LEU A 11 -38.22 -12.22 -66.22
C LEU A 11 -38.16 -10.76 -65.76
N LEU A 12 -39.15 -9.94 -66.10
CA LEU A 12 -39.23 -8.55 -65.66
C LEU A 12 -39.37 -8.44 -64.14
N LEU A 13 -40.15 -9.33 -63.52
CA LEU A 13 -40.35 -9.36 -62.07
C LEU A 13 -39.05 -9.75 -61.34
N ILE A 14 -38.31 -10.73 -61.87
CA ILE A 14 -37.00 -11.12 -61.34
C ILE A 14 -36.01 -9.95 -61.40
N VAL A 15 -35.92 -9.27 -62.55
CA VAL A 15 -35.01 -8.11 -62.71
C VAL A 15 -35.36 -6.98 -61.74
N LEU A 16 -36.66 -6.70 -61.56
CA LEU A 16 -37.13 -5.67 -60.64
C LEU A 16 -36.75 -6.00 -59.18
N VAL A 17 -37.02 -7.24 -58.75
CA VAL A 17 -36.69 -7.69 -57.39
C VAL A 17 -35.18 -7.65 -57.16
N PHE A 18 -34.38 -8.08 -58.14
CA PHE A 18 -32.93 -8.08 -58.03
C PHE A 18 -32.37 -6.65 -57.90
N GLY A 19 -32.91 -5.69 -58.66
CA GLY A 19 -32.55 -4.28 -58.55
C GLY A 19 -32.86 -3.68 -57.18
N ILE A 20 -34.05 -3.99 -56.62
CA ILE A 20 -34.45 -3.53 -55.27
C ILE A 20 -33.54 -4.14 -54.20
N CYS A 21 -33.24 -5.44 -54.28
CA CYS A 21 -32.34 -6.12 -53.35
C CYS A 21 -30.93 -5.54 -53.38
N ILE A 22 -30.38 -5.24 -54.57
CA ILE A 22 -29.06 -4.60 -54.70
C ILE A 22 -29.08 -3.20 -54.08
N GLY A 23 -30.12 -2.40 -54.34
CA GLY A 23 -30.26 -1.07 -53.77
C GLY A 23 -30.30 -1.08 -52.24
N LEU A 24 -31.08 -1.99 -51.65
CA LEU A 24 -31.16 -2.17 -50.20
C LEU A 24 -29.85 -2.68 -49.61
N PHE A 25 -29.16 -3.60 -50.29
CA PHE A 25 -27.87 -4.12 -49.84
C PHE A 25 -26.80 -3.02 -49.84
N LEU A 26 -26.72 -2.22 -50.90
CA LEU A 26 -25.79 -1.09 -50.98
C LEU A 26 -26.07 -0.04 -49.92
N ALA A 27 -27.34 0.31 -49.68
CA ALA A 27 -27.74 1.23 -48.63
C ALA A 27 -27.36 0.71 -47.23
N TRP A 28 -27.55 -0.59 -46.98
CA TRP A 28 -27.18 -1.22 -45.72
C TRP A 28 -25.66 -1.24 -45.49
N VAL A 29 -24.88 -1.57 -46.53
CA VAL A 29 -23.40 -1.54 -46.46
C VAL A 29 -22.90 -0.12 -46.19
N TRP A 30 -23.48 0.87 -46.85
CA TRP A 30 -23.14 2.28 -46.63
C TRP A 30 -23.49 2.74 -45.21
N ARG A 31 -24.60 2.27 -44.64
CA ARG A 31 -25.00 2.59 -43.27
C ARG A 31 -24.04 2.00 -42.24
N ARG A 32 -23.59 0.74 -42.43
CA ARG A 32 -22.60 0.10 -41.55
C ARG A 32 -21.25 0.79 -41.55
N ARG A 33 -20.80 1.31 -42.70
CA ARG A 33 -19.49 2.01 -42.81
C ARG A 33 -19.49 3.41 -42.21
N ARG A 34 -20.65 3.99 -41.91
CA ARG A 34 -20.80 5.36 -41.39
C ARG A 34 -21.02 5.44 -39.89
N HIS A 35 -20.89 4.34 -39.14
CA HIS A 35 -20.85 4.44 -37.69
C HIS A 35 -19.62 5.28 -37.30
N PRO A 36 -19.80 6.51 -36.78
CA PRO A 36 -18.68 7.29 -36.29
C PRO A 36 -18.06 6.49 -35.15
N GLU A 37 -16.75 6.29 -35.18
CA GLU A 37 -16.07 5.74 -34.01
C GLU A 37 -16.36 6.65 -32.82
N PRO A 38 -16.72 6.09 -31.64
CA PRO A 38 -16.83 6.90 -30.45
C PRO A 38 -15.50 7.62 -30.23
N PRO A 39 -15.52 8.90 -29.84
CA PRO A 39 -14.29 9.63 -29.57
C PRO A 39 -13.45 8.85 -28.55
N PRO A 40 -12.11 8.82 -28.69
CA PRO A 40 -11.26 8.13 -27.74
C PRO A 40 -11.54 8.67 -26.33
N PRO A 41 -11.62 7.78 -25.32
CA PRO A 41 -11.79 8.23 -23.95
C PRO A 41 -10.67 9.22 -23.60
N PRO A 42 -10.96 10.25 -22.78
CA PRO A 42 -9.91 11.15 -22.30
C PRO A 42 -8.80 10.33 -21.62
N PRO A 43 -7.52 10.74 -21.75
CA PRO A 43 -6.44 10.09 -21.03
C PRO A 43 -6.79 10.06 -19.53
N PRO A 44 -6.55 8.94 -18.83
CA PRO A 44 -6.79 8.88 -17.41
C PRO A 44 -6.01 10.01 -16.71
N PRO A 45 -6.57 10.63 -15.66
CA PRO A 45 -5.82 11.60 -14.89
C PRO A 45 -4.49 10.97 -14.43
N PRO A 46 -3.38 11.73 -14.41
CA PRO A 46 -2.13 11.23 -13.86
C PRO A 46 -2.41 10.70 -12.46
N CYS A 47 -1.95 9.46 -12.19
CA CYS A 47 -2.07 8.87 -10.87
C CYS A 47 -1.55 9.88 -9.83
N PRO A 48 -2.28 10.12 -8.73
CA PRO A 48 -1.76 10.99 -7.68
C PRO A 48 -0.39 10.46 -7.23
N PRO A 49 0.58 11.34 -6.95
CA PRO A 49 1.89 10.90 -6.49
C PRO A 49 1.74 10.03 -5.23
N TYR A 50 2.50 8.94 -5.16
CA TYR A 50 2.53 8.08 -3.98
C TYR A 50 2.92 8.90 -2.76
N LYS A 51 2.24 8.69 -1.63
CA LYS A 51 2.51 9.43 -0.40
C LYS A 51 3.74 8.86 0.31
N ILE A 52 3.91 7.54 0.25
CA ILE A 52 5.06 6.86 0.85
C ILE A 52 6.12 6.61 -0.22
N PRO A 53 7.32 7.21 -0.11
CA PRO A 53 8.41 7.01 -1.05
C PRO A 53 9.00 5.59 -0.92
N ASP A 54 9.72 5.16 -1.95
CA ASP A 54 10.43 3.86 -1.93
C ASP A 54 11.63 3.86 -0.98
N GLN A 55 12.12 5.06 -0.61
CA GLN A 55 13.24 5.26 0.31
C GLN A 55 12.85 6.30 1.35
N LEU A 56 13.05 5.98 2.63
CA LEU A 56 12.88 6.91 3.74
C LEU A 56 14.22 7.20 4.41
N GLY A 57 14.48 8.48 4.66
CA GLY A 57 15.57 8.91 5.54
C GLY A 57 15.21 8.79 7.02
N GLU A 58 16.18 9.03 7.90
CA GLU A 58 15.99 8.99 9.37
C GLU A 58 14.88 9.92 9.85
N ALA A 59 14.82 11.15 9.31
CA ALA A 59 13.82 12.15 9.70
C ALA A 59 12.39 11.76 9.30
N ASP A 60 12.20 11.31 8.05
CA ASP A 60 10.89 10.89 7.56
C ASP A 60 10.39 9.64 8.29
N LEU A 61 11.29 8.68 8.53
CA LEU A 61 10.99 7.48 9.30
C LEU A 61 10.64 7.82 10.75
N THR A 62 11.36 8.77 11.36
CA THR A 62 11.06 9.27 12.70
C THR A 62 9.63 9.83 12.76
N ALA A 63 9.26 10.69 11.82
CA ALA A 63 7.92 11.26 11.75
C ALA A 63 6.83 10.18 11.58
N GLN A 64 7.07 9.18 10.73
CA GLN A 64 6.15 8.06 10.53
C GLN A 64 6.00 7.20 11.80
N ILE A 65 7.09 6.96 12.53
CA ILE A 65 7.06 6.18 13.76
C ILE A 65 6.34 6.92 14.87
N SER A 66 6.67 8.19 15.11
CA SER A 66 6.02 9.01 16.15
C SER A 66 4.50 9.04 16.00
N VAL A 67 3.98 9.18 14.77
CA VAL A 67 2.54 9.21 14.51
C VAL A 67 1.88 7.86 14.79
N ARG A 68 2.52 6.75 14.42
CA ARG A 68 1.94 5.40 14.56
C ARG A 68 2.04 4.87 16.00
N LEU A 69 3.03 5.34 16.78
CA LEU A 69 3.16 5.02 18.20
C LEU A 69 2.07 5.65 19.09
N VAL A 70 1.29 6.60 18.56
CA VAL A 70 0.09 7.12 19.25
C VAL A 70 -0.86 5.97 19.63
N GLY A 71 -0.94 4.94 18.78
CA GLY A 71 -1.74 3.75 19.01
C GLY A 71 -3.25 3.99 18.99
N THR A 72 -3.97 3.09 19.64
CA THR A 72 -5.42 3.19 19.89
C THR A 72 -5.67 3.62 21.33
N THR A 73 -6.78 4.31 21.58
CA THR A 73 -7.24 4.59 22.93
C THR A 73 -7.56 3.30 23.68
N ALA A 74 -7.62 3.35 25.02
CA ALA A 74 -7.85 2.18 25.88
C ALA A 74 -9.14 1.41 25.58
N ASN A 75 -10.12 2.04 24.93
CA ASN A 75 -11.36 1.40 24.44
C ASN A 75 -11.22 0.77 23.04
N GLY A 76 -10.00 0.64 22.51
CA GLY A 76 -9.70 0.02 21.21
C GLY A 76 -10.01 0.89 19.99
N VAL A 77 -10.43 2.14 20.19
CA VAL A 77 -10.74 3.06 19.09
C VAL A 77 -9.46 3.78 18.64
N PRO A 78 -9.22 4.01 17.34
CA PRO A 78 -8.14 4.89 16.92
C PRO A 78 -8.31 6.28 17.54
N LEU A 79 -7.21 6.89 17.99
CA LEU A 79 -7.25 8.26 18.51
C LEU A 79 -7.71 9.21 17.39
N ALA A 80 -8.96 9.65 17.43
CA ALA A 80 -9.49 10.61 16.47
C ALA A 80 -8.91 11.99 16.80
N THR A 81 -7.94 12.46 16.02
CA THR A 81 -7.45 13.84 16.11
C THR A 81 -8.36 14.73 15.26
N PRO A 82 -9.04 15.74 15.85
CA PRO A 82 -9.84 16.67 15.07
C PRO A 82 -8.99 17.36 14.00
N ALA A 83 -9.57 17.59 12.82
CA ALA A 83 -8.87 18.27 11.73
C ALA A 83 -8.32 19.63 12.21
N GLY A 84 -7.02 19.85 12.00
CA GLY A 84 -6.32 21.08 12.43
C GLY A 84 -5.72 21.02 13.84
N THR A 85 -5.87 19.92 14.58
CA THR A 85 -5.16 19.72 15.85
C THR A 85 -3.80 19.08 15.58
N PRO A 86 -2.69 19.64 16.12
CA PRO A 86 -1.38 19.02 15.96
C PRO A 86 -1.36 17.62 16.61
N PRO A 87 -0.57 16.67 16.07
CA PRO A 87 -0.43 15.36 16.68
C PRO A 87 0.07 15.49 18.12
N PRO A 88 -0.36 14.60 19.03
CA PRO A 88 0.07 14.67 20.42
C PRO A 88 1.58 14.44 20.51
N ASN A 89 2.26 15.22 21.36
CA ASN A 89 3.69 15.03 21.64
C ASN A 89 3.95 13.88 22.61
N LYS A 90 2.92 13.42 23.33
CA LYS A 90 3.01 12.35 24.32
C LYS A 90 1.70 11.58 24.44
N VAL A 91 1.79 10.31 24.77
CA VAL A 91 0.63 9.42 24.99
C VAL A 91 0.86 8.54 26.21
N ILE A 92 -0.21 8.17 26.90
CA ILE A 92 -0.15 7.23 28.02
C ILE A 92 -0.49 5.84 27.48
N TRP A 93 0.42 4.90 27.66
CA TRP A 93 0.17 3.49 27.43
C TRP A 93 -0.19 2.82 28.75
N VAL A 94 -1.14 1.90 28.69
CA VAL A 94 -1.64 1.16 29.84
C VAL A 94 -1.52 -0.33 29.56
N ASP A 95 -0.93 -1.06 30.50
CA ASP A 95 -0.84 -2.51 30.42
C ASP A 95 -0.99 -3.13 31.83
N HIS A 96 -1.98 -4.01 31.99
CA HIS A 96 -2.30 -4.67 33.26
C HIS A 96 -2.39 -3.73 34.49
N GLY A 97 -2.85 -2.49 34.30
CA GLY A 97 -2.96 -1.48 35.35
C GLY A 97 -1.69 -0.67 35.62
N ASN A 98 -0.59 -0.98 34.94
CA ASN A 98 0.58 -0.11 34.90
C ASN A 98 0.40 0.95 33.81
N GLU A 99 0.95 2.13 34.04
CA GLU A 99 0.93 3.23 33.08
C GLU A 99 2.35 3.68 32.77
N VAL A 100 2.59 4.06 31.51
CA VAL A 100 3.82 4.71 31.08
C VAL A 100 3.50 5.86 30.16
N LEU A 101 4.18 6.99 30.36
CA LEU A 101 4.11 8.12 29.46
C LEU A 101 5.15 7.93 28.35
N VAL A 102 4.70 7.82 27.11
CA VAL A 102 5.54 7.73 25.91
C VAL A 102 5.70 9.14 25.33
N HIS A 103 6.93 9.62 25.24
CA HIS A 103 7.24 10.94 24.67
C HIS A 103 7.50 10.81 23.17
N LEU A 104 6.47 11.03 22.35
CA LEU A 104 6.53 10.85 20.89
C LEU A 104 7.46 11.85 20.20
N ASP A 105 7.58 13.05 20.76
CA ASP A 105 8.48 14.12 20.33
C ASP A 105 9.97 13.81 20.60
N SER A 106 10.26 12.83 21.46
CA SER A 106 11.61 12.33 21.73
C SER A 106 12.07 11.21 20.80
N THR A 107 11.16 10.72 19.94
CA THR A 107 11.46 9.61 19.04
C THR A 107 12.62 10.00 18.13
N THR A 108 13.64 9.16 18.08
CA THR A 108 14.76 9.32 17.16
C THR A 108 15.07 7.99 16.49
N VAL A 109 15.39 8.06 15.21
CA VAL A 109 15.74 6.89 14.41
C VAL A 109 17.14 7.03 13.88
N ARG A 110 17.93 5.95 13.98
CA ARG A 110 19.19 5.80 13.27
C ARG A 110 19.11 4.62 12.33
N ILE A 111 19.54 4.84 11.09
CA ILE A 111 19.59 3.78 10.08
C ILE A 111 21.06 3.49 9.80
N LEU A 112 21.51 2.31 10.20
CA LEU A 112 22.82 1.78 9.90
C LEU A 112 22.71 0.74 8.80
N ASP A 113 23.84 0.26 8.28
CA ASP A 113 23.80 -0.88 7.37
C ASP A 113 23.13 -2.08 8.06
N ARG A 114 22.08 -2.62 7.43
CA ARG A 114 21.29 -3.77 7.92
C ARG A 114 20.65 -3.59 9.30
N MET A 115 20.54 -2.35 9.81
CA MET A 115 20.02 -2.13 11.16
C MET A 115 19.22 -0.83 11.27
N VAL A 116 18.07 -0.90 11.93
CA VAL A 116 17.27 0.26 12.32
C VAL A 116 17.27 0.33 13.84
N LEU A 117 17.73 1.45 14.38
CA LEU A 117 17.68 1.75 15.81
C LEU A 117 16.60 2.81 16.04
N VAL A 118 15.72 2.56 17.00
CA VAL A 118 14.64 3.48 17.36
C VAL A 118 14.74 3.74 18.85
N SER A 119 14.96 5.00 19.21
CA SER A 119 14.99 5.46 20.60
C SER A 119 13.71 6.24 20.91
N VAL A 120 13.06 5.92 22.02
CA VAL A 120 11.88 6.62 22.52
C VAL A 120 12.03 6.82 24.02
N ASP A 121 11.85 8.04 24.52
CA ASP A 121 11.79 8.28 25.95
C ASP A 121 10.45 7.80 26.52
N LEU A 122 10.56 7.02 27.59
CA LEU A 122 9.44 6.62 28.42
C LEU A 122 9.60 7.22 29.81
N GLU A 123 8.48 7.49 30.46
CA GLU A 123 8.46 8.06 31.80
C GLU A 123 7.44 7.34 32.69
N THR A 124 7.92 6.94 33.86
CA THR A 124 7.09 6.45 34.97
C THR A 124 7.45 7.26 36.22
N ASP A 125 6.59 7.21 37.24
CA ASP A 125 6.85 7.81 38.55
C ASP A 125 8.10 7.22 39.23
N GLN A 126 8.42 5.94 38.97
CA GLN A 126 9.56 5.23 39.57
C GLN A 126 10.89 5.47 38.82
N THR A 127 10.85 5.60 37.49
CA THR A 127 12.07 5.67 36.66
C THR A 127 12.41 7.08 36.20
N GLY A 128 11.46 8.02 36.28
CA GLY A 128 11.55 9.28 35.56
C GLY A 128 11.60 9.06 34.04
N ARG A 129 11.88 10.14 33.31
CA ARG A 129 12.01 10.15 31.85
C ARG A 129 13.37 9.59 31.41
N THR A 130 13.36 8.52 30.64
CA THR A 130 14.57 7.83 30.20
C THR A 130 14.35 7.09 28.87
N PRO A 131 15.37 7.01 27.98
CA PRO A 131 15.20 6.36 26.68
C PRO A 131 15.24 4.83 26.77
N LEU A 132 14.39 4.19 25.97
CA LEU A 132 14.58 2.82 25.51
C LEU A 132 14.95 2.80 24.03
N VAL A 133 15.94 1.99 23.67
CA VAL A 133 16.43 1.84 22.30
C VAL A 133 16.15 0.44 21.77
N CYS A 134 15.24 0.34 20.80
CA CYS A 134 14.96 -0.89 20.07
C CYS A 134 15.92 -1.02 18.89
N SER A 135 16.51 -2.22 18.73
CA SER A 135 17.40 -2.57 17.62
C SER A 135 16.71 -3.58 16.71
N PHE A 136 16.64 -3.31 15.40
CA PHE A 136 16.08 -4.24 14.41
C PHE A 136 17.13 -4.51 13.34
N ALA A 137 17.67 -5.72 13.34
CA ALA A 137 18.51 -6.22 12.24
C ALA A 137 17.59 -6.63 11.09
N VAL A 138 17.75 -5.98 9.94
CA VAL A 138 16.95 -6.17 8.71
C VAL A 138 17.85 -6.58 7.55
N SER A 139 17.27 -6.87 6.38
CA SER A 139 18.04 -7.21 5.18
C SER A 139 18.89 -6.05 4.67
N GLY A 140 20.01 -6.36 4.01
CA GLY A 140 20.80 -5.37 3.27
C GLY A 140 20.15 -4.97 1.95
N ALA A 141 20.62 -3.86 1.37
CA ALA A 141 20.14 -3.40 0.07
C ALA A 141 20.38 -4.45 -1.03
N GLY A 142 19.32 -4.81 -1.75
CA GLY A 142 19.38 -5.81 -2.83
C GLY A 142 19.35 -7.28 -2.37
N GLU A 143 19.31 -7.56 -1.06
CA GLU A 143 19.18 -8.92 -0.54
C GLU A 143 17.72 -9.38 -0.52
N LEU A 144 17.49 -10.62 -0.97
CA LEU A 144 16.18 -11.28 -0.90
C LEU A 144 15.99 -11.90 0.50
N GLY A 145 15.50 -11.11 1.46
CA GLY A 145 15.18 -11.53 2.83
C GLY A 145 14.04 -10.72 3.46
N GLY A 146 13.21 -10.14 2.60
CA GLY A 146 12.35 -9.02 2.93
C GLY A 146 11.26 -9.32 3.96
N LEU A 147 11.12 -8.43 4.95
CA LEU A 147 10.07 -8.38 6.00
C LEU A 147 10.32 -9.20 7.27
N ILE A 148 11.51 -9.78 7.43
CA ILE A 148 11.94 -10.36 8.71
C ILE A 148 12.93 -9.40 9.36
N ALA A 149 12.83 -9.25 10.67
CA ALA A 149 13.88 -8.63 11.48
C ALA A 149 14.20 -9.52 12.69
N THR A 150 15.45 -9.46 13.14
CA THR A 150 15.85 -9.94 14.46
C THR A 150 16.02 -8.74 15.38
N THR A 151 15.64 -8.86 16.64
CA THR A 151 15.80 -7.82 17.66
C THR A 151 16.44 -8.43 18.91
N ASP A 152 17.01 -7.57 19.76
CA ASP A 152 17.43 -7.97 21.10
C ASP A 152 16.21 -8.48 21.91
N GLU A 153 16.41 -9.34 22.91
CA GLU A 153 15.31 -9.87 23.74
C GLU A 153 14.48 -8.75 24.40
N LEU A 154 15.17 -7.69 24.82
CA LEU A 154 14.59 -6.45 25.33
C LEU A 154 15.36 -5.25 24.75
N PRO A 155 14.72 -4.08 24.59
CA PRO A 155 15.40 -2.88 24.19
C PRO A 155 16.43 -2.43 25.22
N ARG A 156 17.45 -1.71 24.75
CA ARG A 156 18.52 -1.18 25.61
C ARG A 156 18.00 0.02 26.42
N GLY A 157 18.33 0.06 27.71
CA GLY A 157 17.92 1.12 28.63
C GLY A 157 17.89 0.62 30.08
N PRO A 158 17.28 1.37 31.01
CA PRO A 158 17.13 0.93 32.39
C PRO A 158 16.35 -0.39 32.50
N GLY A 159 16.93 -1.37 33.19
CA GLY A 159 16.42 -2.75 33.21
C GLY A 159 14.97 -2.87 33.73
N THR A 160 14.58 -2.09 34.72
CA THR A 160 13.22 -2.08 35.27
C THR A 160 12.17 -1.61 34.25
N LEU A 161 12.51 -0.58 33.48
CA LEU A 161 11.65 -0.05 32.43
C LEU A 161 11.60 -1.01 31.23
N ALA A 162 12.75 -1.52 30.80
CA ALA A 162 12.85 -2.48 29.71
C ALA A 162 12.10 -3.78 30.02
N SER A 163 12.18 -4.30 31.26
CA SER A 163 11.45 -5.51 31.64
C SER A 163 9.93 -5.34 31.68
N ALA A 164 9.44 -4.12 31.94
CA ALA A 164 8.01 -3.86 32.06
C ALA A 164 7.36 -3.47 30.72
N TRP A 165 8.07 -2.69 29.89
CA TRP A 165 7.51 -2.06 28.69
C TRP A 165 8.26 -2.37 27.40
N GLY A 166 9.40 -3.06 27.50
CA GLY A 166 10.31 -3.24 26.38
C GLY A 166 9.70 -4.04 25.23
N GLN A 167 8.98 -5.12 25.55
CA GLN A 167 8.30 -5.95 24.56
C GLN A 167 7.19 -5.19 23.84
N GLN A 168 6.40 -4.40 24.58
CA GLN A 168 5.32 -3.57 24.05
C GLN A 168 5.88 -2.52 23.10
N LEU A 169 6.98 -1.86 23.48
CA LEU A 169 7.65 -0.87 22.62
C LEU A 169 8.23 -1.53 21.36
N GLN A 170 8.96 -2.63 21.47
CA GLN A 170 9.49 -3.36 20.31
C GLN A 170 8.36 -3.80 19.36
N THR A 171 7.27 -4.33 19.92
CA THR A 171 6.09 -4.76 19.15
C THR A 171 5.44 -3.58 18.43
N ALA A 172 5.27 -2.44 19.10
CA ALA A 172 4.68 -1.25 18.52
C ALA A 172 5.54 -0.66 17.40
N VAL A 173 6.86 -0.59 17.60
CA VAL A 173 7.82 -0.11 16.59
C VAL A 173 7.85 -1.07 15.39
N TRP A 174 7.88 -2.40 15.62
CA TRP A 174 7.85 -3.36 14.53
C TRP A 174 6.54 -3.32 13.74
N SER A 175 5.40 -3.27 14.44
CA SER A 175 4.07 -3.13 13.84
C SER A 175 3.98 -1.86 12.99
N THR A 176 4.59 -0.77 13.46
CA THR A 176 4.71 0.49 12.75
C THR A 176 5.50 0.36 11.45
N LEU A 177 6.66 -0.32 11.48
CA LEU A 177 7.47 -0.59 10.29
C LEU A 177 6.70 -1.46 9.29
N MET A 178 6.02 -2.51 9.75
CA MET A 178 5.21 -3.37 8.89
C MET A 178 3.99 -2.64 8.31
N GLY A 179 3.33 -1.79 9.11
CA GLY A 179 2.27 -0.91 8.65
C GLY A 179 2.73 0.01 7.52
N LEU A 180 3.91 0.61 7.65
CA LEU A 180 4.50 1.46 6.61
C LEU A 180 4.74 0.68 5.30
N VAL A 181 5.29 -0.54 5.39
CA VAL A 181 5.51 -1.38 4.21
C VAL A 181 4.17 -1.76 3.56
N ASN A 182 3.16 -2.12 4.36
CA ASN A 182 1.83 -2.47 3.88
C ASN A 182 1.16 -1.29 3.17
N ASP A 183 1.23 -0.09 3.74
CA ASP A 183 0.66 1.10 3.15
C ASP A 183 1.39 1.47 1.84
N HIS A 184 2.72 1.37 1.82
CA HIS A 184 3.56 1.59 0.63
C HIS A 184 3.14 0.68 -0.54
N ALA A 185 2.96 -0.62 -0.26
CA ALA A 185 2.54 -1.59 -1.25
C ALA A 185 1.07 -1.39 -1.68
N SER A 186 0.19 -1.07 -0.73
CA SER A 186 -1.24 -0.87 -0.98
C SER A 186 -1.49 0.34 -1.87
N GLU A 187 -0.79 1.46 -1.67
CA GLU A 187 -0.87 2.64 -2.56
C GLU A 187 -0.48 2.31 -4.00
N ARG A 188 0.35 1.28 -4.20
CA ARG A 188 0.80 0.79 -5.50
C ARG A 188 -0.06 -0.36 -6.05
N SER A 189 -1.09 -0.81 -5.33
CA SER A 189 -1.86 -2.03 -5.65
C SER A 189 -0.96 -3.28 -5.81
N LEU A 190 0.09 -3.36 -4.99
CA LEU A 190 1.07 -4.43 -4.95
C LEU A 190 1.08 -5.11 -3.57
N THR A 191 1.91 -6.13 -3.42
CA THR A 191 2.18 -6.79 -2.14
C THR A 191 3.54 -6.38 -1.57
N PRO A 192 3.67 -6.26 -0.24
CA PRO A 192 4.95 -6.12 0.44
C PRO A 192 5.94 -7.19 -0.01
N ARG A 193 7.16 -6.79 -0.37
CA ARG A 193 8.19 -7.71 -0.83
C ARG A 193 9.47 -7.63 0.00
N ALA A 194 9.90 -6.43 0.35
CA ALA A 194 11.07 -6.27 1.21
C ALA A 194 11.12 -4.98 2.00
N LEU A 195 11.84 -5.08 3.12
CA LEU A 195 12.29 -4.01 3.98
C LEU A 195 13.81 -4.19 4.14
N SER A 196 14.59 -3.18 3.73
CA SER A 196 16.05 -3.24 3.81
C SER A 196 16.64 -1.92 4.28
N ALA A 197 17.77 -1.98 4.98
CA ALA A 197 18.46 -0.80 5.50
C ALA A 197 19.88 -0.70 4.93
N SER A 198 20.21 0.48 4.43
CA SER A 198 21.55 0.96 4.15
C SER A 198 21.81 2.20 4.99
N ALA A 199 23.06 2.57 5.26
CA ALA A 199 23.39 3.72 6.09
C ALA A 199 22.56 4.98 5.71
N GLY A 200 21.76 5.47 6.65
CA GLY A 200 20.89 6.64 6.52
C GLY A 200 19.61 6.45 5.69
N THR A 201 19.32 5.26 5.16
CA THR A 201 18.18 5.03 4.26
C THR A 201 17.51 3.67 4.46
N LEU A 202 16.21 3.70 4.68
CA LEU A 202 15.33 2.53 4.71
C LEU A 202 14.66 2.39 3.34
N SER A 203 14.86 1.26 2.66
CA SER A 203 14.24 0.97 1.36
C SER A 203 13.06 0.01 1.51
N LEU A 204 11.94 0.39 0.92
CA LEU A 204 10.70 -0.38 0.84
C LEU A 204 10.53 -0.92 -0.57
N GLN A 205 10.21 -2.20 -0.70
CA GLN A 205 9.95 -2.82 -1.99
C GLN A 205 8.58 -3.49 -1.98
N ALA A 206 7.81 -3.20 -3.02
CA ALA A 206 6.55 -3.85 -3.31
C ALA A 206 6.65 -4.62 -4.64
N GLY A 207 5.90 -5.70 -4.78
CA GLY A 207 5.89 -6.52 -5.98
C GLY A 207 4.58 -7.27 -6.17
N ALA A 208 4.46 -7.95 -7.32
CA ALA A 208 3.31 -8.81 -7.58
C ALA A 208 3.18 -9.88 -6.49
N ALA A 209 1.93 -10.24 -6.18
CA ALA A 209 1.64 -11.29 -5.22
C ALA A 209 2.35 -12.59 -5.64
N LEU A 210 2.94 -13.28 -4.66
CA LEU A 210 3.48 -14.61 -4.87
C LEU A 210 2.31 -15.55 -5.21
N THR A 211 2.26 -16.05 -6.43
CA THR A 211 1.30 -17.08 -6.83
C THR A 211 1.92 -18.45 -6.59
N SER A 212 1.18 -19.35 -5.94
CA SER A 212 1.55 -20.76 -5.97
C SER A 212 1.26 -21.28 -7.37
N ALA A 213 2.29 -21.75 -8.07
CA ALA A 213 2.06 -22.58 -9.24
C ALA A 213 1.45 -23.89 -8.74
N SER A 214 0.14 -24.08 -8.94
CA SER A 214 -0.47 -25.40 -8.81
C SER A 214 0.05 -26.25 -9.97
N GLY A 215 1.20 -26.90 -9.78
CA GLY A 215 1.69 -27.92 -10.69
C GLY A 215 0.64 -29.02 -10.78
N GLY A 216 0.05 -29.19 -11.97
CA GLY A 216 -0.74 -30.37 -12.29
C GLY A 216 0.14 -31.60 -12.13
N ALA A 217 -0.11 -32.37 -11.08
CA ALA A 217 0.37 -33.73 -10.96
C ALA A 217 -0.67 -34.65 -11.61
N ALA A 218 -0.23 -35.33 -12.67
CA ALA A 218 -0.79 -36.49 -13.40
C ALA A 218 -1.04 -36.19 -14.89
#